data_AF-A0A7Y9MSF7-F1
#
_entry.id   AF-A0A7Y9MSF7-F1
#
_cell.length_a   1.000
_cell.length_b   1.000
_cell.length_c   1.000
_cell.angle_alpha   90.00
_cell.angle_beta   90.00
_cell.angle_gamma   90.00
#
_symmetry.space_group_name_H-M   'P 1'
#
loop_
_entity.id
_entity.type
_entity.pdbx_description
1 polymer ?
#
loop_
_entity_poly.entity_id
_entity_poly.type
_entity_poly.pdbx_seq_one_letter_code
_entity_poly.pdbx_strand_id
1 'polypeptide(L)'
;MSRLRHAGLLALAALPLPASAWDTPEQAIDAYLAFELDGGRLQAWPFARYIVAPRGYDEPGWDVLHAVRGWQRGAVRCDHPARCEVVVLFEYADTLALPAAWQLMPHPHGGSERVRYTLQHQPAPDGWRVASTLGPPRVRLKVVATLWPETAAD
;
A
#
# COMPACT_ATOMS: atom_id res chain seq x y z
N MET A 1 -6.28 -62.77 -21.90
CA MET A 1 -5.82 -62.04 -20.70
C MET A 1 -5.01 -60.84 -21.17
N SER A 2 -5.48 -59.60 -20.97
CA SER A 2 -4.61 -58.44 -20.77
C SER A 2 -5.46 -57.24 -20.34
N ARG A 3 -5.30 -56.80 -19.09
CA ARG A 3 -5.95 -55.60 -18.54
C ARG A 3 -4.94 -54.45 -18.64
N LEU A 4 -5.17 -53.51 -19.54
CA LEU A 4 -4.42 -52.25 -19.61
C LEU A 4 -4.84 -51.35 -18.45
N ARG A 5 -3.95 -51.27 -17.44
CA ARG A 5 -4.05 -50.34 -16.32
C ARG A 5 -3.69 -48.94 -16.81
N HIS A 6 -4.69 -48.07 -16.90
CA HIS A 6 -4.47 -46.64 -17.11
C HIS A 6 -4.12 -46.02 -15.76
N ALA A 7 -2.84 -45.71 -15.55
CA ALA A 7 -2.41 -44.86 -14.44
C ALA A 7 -2.78 -43.42 -14.77
N GLY A 8 -3.88 -42.94 -14.18
CA GLY A 8 -4.28 -41.54 -14.27
C GLY A 8 -3.33 -40.67 -13.46
N LEU A 9 -2.56 -39.83 -14.16
CA LEU A 9 -1.81 -38.73 -13.56
C LEU A 9 -2.82 -37.65 -13.15
N LEU A 10 -3.15 -37.54 -11.86
CA LEU A 10 -3.85 -36.38 -11.33
C LEU A 10 -2.87 -35.19 -11.31
N ALA A 11 -2.96 -34.33 -12.32
CA ALA A 11 -2.35 -33.01 -12.28
C ALA A 11 -3.14 -32.14 -11.29
N LEU A 12 -2.59 -31.89 -10.09
CA LEU A 12 -3.08 -30.82 -9.22
C LEU A 12 -2.80 -29.48 -9.92
N ALA A 13 -3.81 -28.93 -10.58
CA ALA A 13 -3.80 -27.54 -10.99
C ALA A 13 -3.78 -26.67 -9.72
N ALA A 14 -2.67 -26.00 -9.47
CA ALA A 14 -2.60 -24.94 -8.47
C ALA A 14 -3.50 -23.79 -8.94
N LEU A 15 -4.75 -23.77 -8.47
CA LEU A 15 -5.67 -22.67 -8.71
C LEU A 15 -5.06 -21.40 -8.07
N PRO A 16 -4.95 -20.28 -8.81
CA PRO A 16 -4.50 -19.03 -8.23
C PRO A 16 -5.47 -18.66 -7.12
N LEU A 17 -4.99 -18.63 -5.87
CA LEU A 17 -5.75 -18.08 -4.77
C LEU A 17 -6.12 -16.64 -5.16
N PRO A 18 -7.42 -16.28 -5.21
CA PRO A 18 -7.78 -14.90 -5.44
C PRO A 18 -7.07 -14.08 -4.38
N ALA A 19 -6.45 -12.96 -4.79
CA ALA A 19 -5.87 -12.02 -3.85
C ALA A 19 -6.98 -11.59 -2.89
N SER A 20 -7.05 -12.21 -1.72
CA SER A 20 -8.09 -11.96 -0.75
C SER A 20 -7.93 -10.51 -0.30
N ALA A 21 -8.94 -9.71 -0.60
CA ALA A 21 -9.11 -8.43 0.06
C ALA A 21 -9.48 -8.68 1.53
N TRP A 22 -9.58 -7.62 2.31
CA TRP A 22 -9.80 -7.75 3.74
C TRP A 22 -11.29 -7.78 4.08
N ASP A 23 -11.64 -8.51 5.14
CA ASP A 23 -13.03 -8.74 5.52
C ASP A 23 -13.66 -7.48 6.13
N THR A 24 -12.84 -6.59 6.73
CA THR A 24 -13.29 -5.35 7.36
C THR A 24 -12.55 -4.12 6.83
N PRO A 25 -13.16 -2.92 6.92
CA PRO A 25 -12.49 -1.68 6.54
C PRO A 25 -11.25 -1.41 7.40
N GLU A 26 -11.25 -1.75 8.70
CA GLU A 26 -10.08 -1.62 9.59
C GLU A 26 -8.91 -2.46 9.11
N GLN A 27 -9.15 -3.72 8.79
CA GLN A 27 -8.11 -4.60 8.26
C GLN A 27 -7.55 -4.07 6.94
N ALA A 28 -8.42 -3.54 6.06
CA ALA A 28 -8.00 -2.98 4.78
C ALA A 28 -7.08 -1.78 4.93
N ILE A 29 -7.43 -0.81 5.78
CA ILE A 29 -6.57 0.36 5.99
C ILE A 29 -5.29 -0.01 6.72
N ASP A 30 -5.33 -0.89 7.73
CA ASP A 30 -4.13 -1.27 8.48
C ASP A 30 -3.13 -2.01 7.58
N ALA A 31 -3.62 -2.91 6.73
CA ALA A 31 -2.78 -3.60 5.76
C ALA A 31 -2.25 -2.66 4.66
N TYR A 32 -3.09 -1.74 4.15
CA TYR A 32 -2.65 -0.73 3.21
C TYR A 32 -1.55 0.16 3.80
N LEU A 33 -1.72 0.66 5.02
CA LEU A 33 -0.74 1.53 5.68
C LEU A 33 0.56 0.78 5.95
N ALA A 34 0.50 -0.48 6.39
CA ALA A 34 1.70 -1.31 6.53
C ALA A 34 2.45 -1.44 5.19
N PHE A 35 1.73 -1.77 4.12
CA PHE A 35 2.27 -1.87 2.76
C PHE A 35 2.87 -0.55 2.26
N GLU A 36 2.15 0.57 2.38
CA GLU A 36 2.62 1.89 1.91
C GLU A 36 3.86 2.34 2.69
N LEU A 37 3.81 2.23 4.02
CA LEU A 37 4.89 2.67 4.91
C LEU A 37 6.16 1.83 4.80
N ASP A 38 6.07 0.58 4.34
CA ASP A 38 7.21 -0.27 3.99
C ASP A 38 7.69 -0.10 2.54
N GLY A 39 7.22 0.95 1.86
CA GLY A 39 7.64 1.25 0.49
C GLY A 39 7.06 0.27 -0.52
N GLY A 40 5.98 -0.44 -0.20
CA GLY A 40 5.38 -1.43 -1.08
C GLY A 40 4.93 -0.85 -2.43
N ARG A 41 4.55 0.44 -2.46
CA ARG A 41 4.24 1.17 -3.70
C ARG A 41 5.45 1.34 -4.64
N LEU A 42 6.67 1.08 -4.18
CA LEU A 42 7.92 1.19 -4.93
C LEU A 42 8.40 -0.15 -5.52
N GLN A 43 7.80 -1.28 -5.13
CA GLN A 43 8.35 -2.61 -5.41
C GLN A 43 7.86 -3.20 -6.74
N ALA A 44 6.55 -3.23 -6.97
CA ALA A 44 5.96 -3.72 -8.23
C ALA A 44 4.46 -3.40 -8.32
N TRP A 45 4.00 -3.14 -9.54
CA TRP A 45 2.57 -3.04 -9.90
C TRP A 45 2.03 -4.37 -10.46
N PRO A 46 0.74 -4.73 -10.25
CA PRO A 46 -0.29 -4.03 -9.49
C PRO A 46 -0.40 -4.44 -8.02
N PHE A 47 -0.59 -3.47 -7.13
CA PHE A 47 -0.98 -3.68 -5.74
C PHE A 47 -2.51 -3.69 -5.55
N ALA A 48 -3.22 -4.32 -6.50
CA ALA A 48 -4.68 -4.40 -6.57
C ALA A 48 -5.33 -5.09 -5.35
N ARG A 49 -4.54 -5.80 -4.54
CA ARG A 49 -5.01 -6.29 -3.23
C ARG A 49 -5.33 -5.12 -2.30
N TYR A 50 -4.51 -4.08 -2.28
CA TYR A 50 -4.53 -2.95 -1.35
C TYR A 50 -5.44 -1.80 -1.77
N ILE A 51 -5.58 -1.59 -3.07
CA ILE A 51 -6.37 -0.49 -3.63
C ILE A 51 -7.41 -0.97 -4.63
N VAL A 52 -8.47 -0.17 -4.78
CA VAL A 52 -9.32 -0.18 -5.96
C VAL A 52 -8.54 0.52 -7.06
N ALA A 53 -7.81 -0.25 -7.87
CA ALA A 53 -7.11 0.28 -9.04
C ALA A 53 -8.13 0.40 -10.19
N PRO A 54 -8.54 1.62 -10.61
CA PRO A 54 -9.41 1.76 -11.76
C PRO A 54 -8.72 1.27 -13.03
N ARG A 55 -9.51 0.91 -14.05
CA ARG A 55 -8.98 0.51 -15.35
C ARG A 55 -8.19 1.68 -15.96
N GLY A 56 -6.93 1.45 -16.33
CA GLY A 56 -6.06 2.51 -16.85
C GLY A 56 -5.44 3.42 -15.79
N TYR A 57 -5.47 3.02 -14.51
CA TYR A 57 -4.70 3.68 -13.48
C TYR A 57 -3.21 3.55 -13.76
N ASP A 58 -2.59 4.66 -14.10
CA ASP A 58 -1.15 4.77 -14.33
C ASP A 58 -0.40 4.93 -13.00
N GLU A 59 0.83 4.45 -12.93
CA GLU A 59 1.63 4.37 -11.70
C GLU A 59 1.78 5.76 -11.05
N PRO A 60 1.23 5.99 -9.84
CA PRO A 60 1.32 7.32 -9.23
C PRO A 60 2.72 7.53 -8.66
N GLY A 61 3.45 8.45 -9.28
CA GLY A 61 4.43 9.35 -8.64
C GLY A 61 5.53 8.65 -7.86
N TRP A 62 6.39 7.91 -8.56
CA TRP A 62 7.59 7.31 -7.97
C TRP A 62 8.75 8.30 -7.88
N ASP A 63 8.59 9.50 -8.45
CA ASP A 63 9.65 10.52 -8.56
C ASP A 63 10.02 11.18 -7.23
N VAL A 64 9.11 11.15 -6.24
CA VAL A 64 9.33 11.74 -4.91
C VAL A 64 8.56 10.97 -3.85
N LEU A 65 9.04 11.00 -2.60
CA LEU A 65 8.44 10.30 -1.46
C LEU A 65 8.20 11.26 -0.28
N HIS A 66 7.16 11.02 0.53
CA HIS A 66 7.12 11.58 1.88
C HIS A 66 7.90 10.68 2.84
N ALA A 67 8.88 11.25 3.57
CA ALA A 67 9.60 10.56 4.64
C ALA A 67 8.84 10.66 5.98
N VAL A 68 8.20 9.58 6.40
CA VAL A 68 7.35 9.51 7.59
C VAL A 68 8.15 9.10 8.83
N ARG A 69 8.05 9.89 9.90
CA ARG A 69 8.61 9.56 11.23
C ARG A 69 7.56 8.91 12.15
N GLY A 70 6.32 9.37 12.06
CA GLY A 70 5.22 8.92 12.90
C GLY A 70 3.91 8.91 12.11
N TRP A 71 2.97 8.08 12.55
CA TRP A 71 1.63 8.10 12.00
C TRP A 71 0.63 7.61 13.03
N GLN A 72 -0.61 8.09 12.92
CA GLN A 72 -1.72 7.65 13.74
C GLN A 72 -2.99 7.60 12.89
N ARG A 73 -3.62 6.42 12.86
CA ARG A 73 -4.92 6.24 12.24
C ARG A 73 -6.05 6.60 13.22
N GLY A 74 -7.04 7.35 12.76
CA GLY A 74 -8.28 7.59 13.49
C GLY A 74 -9.26 6.42 13.46
N ALA A 75 -10.44 6.61 14.03
CA ALA A 75 -11.52 5.64 13.90
C ALA A 75 -12.04 5.59 12.45
N VAL A 76 -12.37 4.39 11.99
CA VAL A 76 -13.12 4.19 10.74
C VAL A 76 -14.55 4.67 10.96
N ARG A 77 -15.10 5.40 9.98
CA ARG A 77 -16.48 5.89 10.00
C ARG A 77 -17.16 5.48 8.69
N CYS A 78 -18.27 4.77 8.79
CA CYS A 78 -19.05 4.33 7.64
C CYS A 78 -20.37 5.09 7.60
N ASP A 79 -20.51 5.96 6.60
CA ASP A 79 -21.77 6.63 6.26
C ASP A 79 -22.61 5.80 5.29
N HIS A 80 -22.03 4.75 4.69
CA HIS A 80 -22.67 3.86 3.74
C HIS A 80 -22.18 2.40 3.94
N PRO A 81 -23.01 1.36 3.69
CA PRO A 81 -22.61 -0.04 3.93
C PRO A 81 -21.39 -0.52 3.12
N ALA A 82 -21.16 0.07 1.94
CA ALA A 82 -20.05 -0.29 1.04
C ALA A 82 -18.94 0.78 0.98
N ARG A 83 -19.01 1.82 1.82
CA ARG A 83 -18.03 2.91 1.83
C ARG A 83 -17.79 3.40 3.25
N CYS A 84 -16.53 3.48 3.63
CA CYS A 84 -16.09 4.04 4.89
C CYS A 84 -14.97 5.04 4.67
N GLU A 85 -14.70 5.87 5.67
CA GLU A 85 -13.61 6.82 5.66
C GLU A 85 -12.80 6.74 6.93
N VAL A 86 -11.52 7.07 6.82
CA VAL A 86 -10.59 7.16 7.94
C VAL A 86 -9.60 8.28 7.69
N VAL A 87 -9.30 9.04 8.74
CA VAL A 87 -8.28 10.10 8.70
C VAL A 87 -7.02 9.58 9.38
N VAL A 88 -5.90 9.67 8.69
CA VAL A 88 -4.57 9.33 9.20
C VAL A 88 -3.79 10.61 9.38
N LEU A 89 -3.25 10.82 10.58
CA LEU A 89 -2.26 11.87 10.84
C LEU A 89 -0.88 11.29 10.53
N PHE A 90 -0.15 11.91 9.62
CA PHE A 90 1.25 11.61 9.35
C PHE A 90 2.13 12.71 9.94
N GLU A 91 3.28 12.32 10.47
CA GLU A 91 4.36 13.20 10.91
C GLU A 91 5.57 12.97 10.03
N TYR A 92 6.09 14.03 9.44
CA TYR A 92 7.18 13.98 8.46
C TYR A 92 8.53 14.33 9.08
N ALA A 93 9.59 13.79 8.48
CA ALA A 93 10.96 14.13 8.82
C ALA A 93 11.31 15.55 8.38
N ASP A 94 12.22 16.20 9.12
CA ASP A 94 12.81 17.47 8.69
C ASP A 94 13.70 17.22 7.48
N THR A 95 13.23 17.63 6.30
CA THR A 95 13.98 17.41 5.05
C THR A 95 15.24 18.26 4.95
N LEU A 96 15.40 19.32 5.75
CA LEU A 96 16.65 20.09 5.80
C LEU A 96 17.77 19.33 6.53
N ALA A 97 17.40 18.36 7.37
CA ALA A 97 18.34 17.51 8.10
C ALA A 97 18.61 16.16 7.39
N LEU A 98 18.12 15.97 6.16
CA LEU A 98 18.28 14.75 5.38
C LEU A 98 19.15 14.99 4.14
N PRO A 99 19.77 13.94 3.56
CA PRO A 99 20.56 14.08 2.35
C PRO A 99 19.77 14.68 1.19
N ALA A 100 20.29 15.74 0.59
CA ALA A 100 19.66 16.43 -0.54
C ALA A 100 19.53 15.54 -1.80
N ALA A 101 20.31 14.46 -1.87
CA ALA A 101 20.24 13.49 -2.96
C ALA A 101 19.00 12.57 -2.86
N TRP A 102 18.32 12.50 -1.70
CA TRP A 102 17.10 11.72 -1.57
C TRP A 102 15.93 12.44 -2.25
N GLN A 103 15.17 11.69 -3.05
CA GLN A 103 14.02 12.21 -3.78
C GLN A 103 12.81 12.34 -2.83
N LEU A 104 12.82 13.38 -2.01
CA LEU A 104 11.79 13.62 -0.99
C LEU A 104 10.91 14.82 -1.32
N MET A 105 9.62 14.69 -1.00
CA MET A 105 8.72 15.82 -0.88
C MET A 105 9.22 16.77 0.22
N PRO A 106 9.31 18.09 -0.03
CA PRO A 106 9.83 19.04 0.95
C PRO A 106 8.94 19.15 2.21
N HIS A 107 9.55 18.99 3.38
CA HIS A 107 8.98 19.28 4.70
C HIS A 107 10.06 19.95 5.56
N PRO A 108 10.38 21.23 5.32
CA PRO A 108 11.40 21.94 6.09
C PRO A 108 10.96 22.04 7.55
N HIS A 109 11.82 21.64 8.47
CA HIS A 109 11.52 21.49 9.90
C HIS A 109 10.48 20.38 10.23
N GLY A 110 10.18 19.52 9.26
CA GLY A 110 9.21 18.44 9.37
C GLY A 110 7.78 18.97 9.25
N GLY A 111 6.88 18.43 10.06
CA GLY A 111 5.48 18.85 10.10
C GLY A 111 4.52 17.66 10.14
N SER A 112 3.23 17.95 10.04
CA SER A 112 2.19 16.93 10.06
C SER A 112 1.11 17.20 9.04
N GLU A 113 0.53 16.13 8.47
CA GLU A 113 -0.57 16.20 7.52
C GLU A 113 -1.69 15.23 7.92
N ARG A 114 -2.94 15.68 7.79
CA ARG A 114 -4.12 14.81 7.93
C ARG A 114 -4.58 14.36 6.55
N VAL A 115 -4.46 13.07 6.29
CA VAL A 115 -4.85 12.46 5.02
C VAL A 115 -6.12 11.66 5.23
N ARG A 116 -7.14 11.91 4.40
CA ARG A 116 -8.38 11.14 4.38
C ARG A 116 -8.27 10.01 3.38
N TYR A 117 -8.45 8.78 3.84
CA TYR A 117 -8.59 7.61 3.00
C TYR A 117 -10.06 7.19 2.93
N THR A 118 -10.50 6.88 1.71
CA THR A 118 -11.80 6.24 1.47
C THR A 118 -11.58 4.75 1.29
N LEU A 119 -12.37 3.95 1.98
CA LEU A 119 -12.41 2.49 1.88
C LEU A 119 -13.68 2.10 1.16
N GLN A 120 -13.56 1.15 0.24
CA GLN A 120 -14.67 0.68 -0.58
C GLN A 120 -14.73 -0.84 -0.55
N HIS A 121 -15.92 -1.37 -0.31
CA HIS A 121 -16.20 -2.79 -0.45
C HIS A 121 -16.30 -3.14 -1.95
N GLN A 122 -15.51 -4.11 -2.38
CA GLN A 122 -15.51 -4.62 -3.74
C GLN A 122 -16.22 -5.97 -3.74
N PRO A 123 -17.20 -6.22 -4.63
CA PRO A 123 -17.88 -7.50 -4.69
C PRO A 123 -17.08 -8.60 -5.41
N ALA A 124 -16.05 -8.22 -6.19
CA ALA A 124 -15.23 -9.16 -6.95
C ALA A 124 -13.81 -8.61 -7.21
N PRO A 125 -12.74 -9.20 -6.63
CA PRO A 125 -12.79 -10.12 -5.50
C PRO A 125 -13.48 -9.46 -4.30
N ASP A 126 -14.26 -10.25 -3.56
CA ASP A 126 -14.99 -9.79 -2.38
C ASP A 126 -14.03 -9.19 -1.32
N GLY A 127 -14.44 -8.11 -0.67
CA GLY A 127 -13.73 -7.49 0.44
C GLY A 127 -13.40 -6.01 0.28
N TRP A 128 -12.88 -5.42 1.35
CA TRP A 128 -12.57 -3.99 1.48
C TRP A 128 -11.21 -3.64 0.90
N ARG A 129 -11.10 -2.49 0.25
CA ARG A 129 -9.83 -1.90 -0.24
C ARG A 129 -9.85 -0.38 -0.11
N VAL A 130 -8.69 0.26 -0.20
CA VAL A 130 -8.61 1.73 -0.32
C VAL A 130 -9.06 2.14 -1.73
N ALA A 131 -9.99 3.07 -1.87
CA ALA A 131 -10.64 3.43 -3.14
C ALA A 131 -9.68 3.96 -4.23
N SER A 132 -8.48 4.39 -3.84
CA SER A 132 -7.27 4.68 -4.62
C SER A 132 -6.43 5.65 -3.79
N THR A 133 -5.15 5.80 -4.12
CA THR A 133 -4.28 6.76 -3.41
C THR A 133 -3.59 7.66 -4.41
N LEU A 134 -3.94 8.94 -4.38
CA LEU A 134 -3.30 9.95 -5.23
C LEU A 134 -2.08 10.52 -4.52
N GLY A 135 -1.09 10.92 -5.32
CA GLY A 135 0.11 11.61 -4.86
C GLY A 135 1.25 10.69 -4.41
N PRO A 136 2.34 11.30 -3.92
CA PRO A 136 3.58 10.61 -3.58
C PRO A 136 3.40 9.55 -2.48
N PRO A 137 4.13 8.42 -2.53
CA PRO A 137 4.14 7.41 -1.47
C PRO A 137 4.58 7.98 -0.12
N ARG A 138 3.95 7.50 0.95
CA ARG A 138 4.33 7.82 2.34
C ARG A 138 5.11 6.67 2.95
N VAL A 139 6.43 6.81 3.05
CA VAL A 139 7.33 5.72 3.41
C VAL A 139 8.03 6.05 4.72
N ARG A 140 8.19 5.06 5.61
CA ARG A 140 8.92 5.28 6.88
C ARG A 140 10.34 5.74 6.60
N LEU A 141 10.82 6.72 7.37
CA LEU A 141 12.18 7.26 7.24
C LEU A 141 13.25 6.15 7.27
N LYS A 142 13.08 5.14 8.12
CA LYS A 142 14.00 3.99 8.18
C LYS A 142 14.05 3.18 6.88
N VAL A 143 12.93 3.09 6.15
CA VAL A 143 12.84 2.39 4.87
C VAL A 143 13.44 3.28 3.78
N VAL A 144 13.10 4.57 3.78
CA VAL A 144 13.70 5.59 2.88
C VAL A 144 15.23 5.51 2.93
N ALA A 145 15.82 5.46 4.13
CA ALA A 145 17.27 5.35 4.29
C ALA A 145 17.91 4.11 3.65
N THR A 146 17.15 3.03 3.46
CA THR A 146 17.64 1.81 2.78
C THR A 146 17.57 1.88 1.26
N LEU A 147 16.82 2.85 0.70
CA LEU A 147 16.69 3.03 -0.75
C LEU A 147 17.92 3.71 -1.37
N TRP A 148 18.69 4.44 -0.57
CA TRP A 148 19.90 5.17 -1.01
C TRP A 148 21.12 4.87 -0.12
N PRO A 149 21.59 3.61 -0.09
CA PRO A 149 22.66 3.17 0.81
C PRO A 149 23.97 3.93 0.62
N GLU A 150 24.26 4.44 -0.58
CA GLU A 150 25.50 5.16 -0.89
C GLU A 150 25.56 6.58 -0.32
N THR A 151 24.44 7.11 0.16
CA THR A 151 24.36 8.46 0.78
C THR A 151 24.29 8.41 2.31
N ALA A 152 24.28 7.22 2.89
CA ALA A 152 24.37 7.00 4.34
C ALA A 152 25.83 6.87 4.83
N ALA A 153 26.78 6.89 3.91
CA ALA A 153 28.21 6.75 4.15
C ALA A 153 28.92 8.06 3.75
N ASP A 154 28.67 9.13 4.49
CA ASP A 154 29.55 10.31 4.59
C ASP A 154 29.50 10.86 6.02
#